data_AF-A0A925KUM6-F1
#
_entry.id   AF-A0A925KUM6-F1
#
_cell.length_a   1.000
_cell.length_b   1.000
_cell.length_c   1.000
_cell.angle_alpha   90.00
_cell.angle_beta   90.00
_cell.angle_gamma   90.00
#
_symmetry.space_group_name_H-M   'P 1'
#
loop_
_entity.id
_entity.type
_entity.pdbx_description
1 polymer ?
#
loop_
_entity_poly.entity_id
_entity_poly.type
_entity_poly.pdbx_seq_one_letter_code
_entity_poly.pdbx_strand_id
1 'polypeptide(L)'
;MKTMRIVQTAIIACVAVVMVSCGSSREYQGRSYPPPRPQSNFNLVISSHPGLMISRHPSGRYYYRDTHGHIYWRGYGNRYYLDRRYMNRSYYNHQQYNDWKRYNNNNNGRSRRRY
;
A
#
# COMPACT_ATOMS: atom_id res chain seq x y z
N MET A 1 -34.45 42.60 41.10
CA MET A 1 -34.62 41.35 40.32
C MET A 1 -34.17 41.45 38.86
N LYS A 2 -34.33 42.59 38.15
CA LYS A 2 -33.89 42.74 36.75
C LYS A 2 -32.36 42.72 36.57
N THR A 3 -31.61 43.26 37.54
CA THR A 3 -30.14 43.32 37.53
C THR A 3 -29.48 41.94 37.63
N MET A 4 -30.07 41.00 38.36
CA MET A 4 -29.56 39.62 38.47
C MET A 4 -29.62 38.86 37.14
N ARG A 5 -30.62 39.15 36.30
CA ARG A 5 -30.74 38.52 34.98
C ARG A 5 -29.67 39.02 34.01
N ILE A 6 -29.27 40.29 34.12
CA ILE A 6 -28.24 40.91 33.26
C ILE A 6 -26.86 40.33 33.57
N VAL A 7 -26.56 40.09 34.85
CA VAL A 7 -25.28 39.50 35.26
C VAL A 7 -25.16 38.06 34.77
N GLN A 8 -26.25 37.27 34.82
CA GLN A 8 -26.26 35.90 34.31
C GLN A 8 -26.03 35.82 32.80
N THR A 9 -26.65 36.70 32.01
CA THR A 9 -26.42 36.71 30.55
C THR A 9 -24.99 37.11 30.18
N ALA A 10 -24.39 38.05 30.92
CA ALA A 10 -23.00 38.46 30.67
C ALA A 10 -22.01 37.30 30.90
N ILE A 11 -22.23 36.51 31.94
CA ILE A 11 -21.37 35.35 32.25
C ILE A 11 -21.46 34.27 31.16
N ILE A 12 -22.68 33.95 30.72
CA ILE A 12 -22.90 32.93 29.67
C ILE A 12 -22.26 33.38 28.34
N ALA A 13 -22.35 34.66 27.99
CA ALA A 13 -21.73 35.20 26.79
C ALA A 13 -20.19 35.10 26.82
N CYS A 14 -19.56 35.41 27.95
CA CYS A 14 -18.11 35.26 28.11
C CYS A 14 -17.65 33.81 27.97
N VAL A 15 -18.37 32.86 28.58
CA VAL A 15 -18.04 31.43 28.47
C VAL A 15 -18.18 30.93 27.03
N ALA A 16 -19.21 31.38 26.30
CA ALA A 16 -19.39 31.04 24.90
C ALA A 16 -18.23 31.55 24.01
N VAL A 17 -17.73 32.76 24.25
CA VAL A 17 -16.59 33.32 23.49
C VAL A 17 -15.31 32.54 23.74
N VAL A 18 -15.04 32.15 25.00
CA VAL A 18 -13.85 31.34 25.33
C VAL A 18 -13.92 29.97 24.66
N MET A 19 -15.08 29.31 24.71
CA MET A 19 -15.31 28.01 24.05
C MET A 19 -15.12 28.06 22.53
N VAL A 20 -15.56 29.14 21.86
CA VAL A 20 -15.34 29.31 20.41
C VAL A 20 -13.87 29.64 20.10
N SER A 21 -13.18 30.34 21.00
CA SER A 21 -11.77 30.69 20.83
C SER A 21 -10.80 29.52 21.01
N CYS A 22 -11.20 28.47 21.75
CA CYS A 22 -10.48 27.19 21.82
C CYS A 22 -10.89 26.18 20.73
N GLY A 23 -11.86 26.54 19.89
CA GLY A 23 -12.39 25.72 18.81
C GLY A 23 -11.52 25.76 17.56
N SER A 24 -10.52 24.88 17.55
CA SER A 24 -9.89 24.32 16.35
C SER A 24 -9.25 25.33 15.41
N SER A 25 -7.95 25.56 15.66
CA SER A 25 -6.95 25.75 14.62
C SER A 25 -7.32 24.87 13.42
N ARG A 26 -7.92 25.48 12.38
CA ARG A 26 -7.92 24.91 11.03
C ARG A 26 -6.49 25.01 10.56
N GLU A 27 -5.69 24.07 11.05
CA GLU A 27 -4.46 23.68 10.40
C GLU A 27 -4.91 23.25 9.00
N TYR A 28 -4.77 24.17 8.04
CA TYR A 28 -4.61 23.82 6.65
C TYR A 28 -3.36 22.93 6.60
N GLN A 29 -3.53 21.65 6.91
CA GLN A 29 -2.57 20.60 6.58
C GLN A 29 -2.56 20.52 5.05
N GLY A 30 -1.78 21.43 4.46
CA GLY A 30 -1.34 21.33 3.10
C GLY A 30 -0.75 19.94 2.91
N ARG A 31 -1.29 19.20 1.94
CA ARG A 31 -0.81 17.89 1.51
C ARG A 31 -0.76 16.87 2.66
N SER A 32 -1.92 16.31 2.99
CA SER A 32 -1.99 14.95 3.53
C SER A 32 -1.35 14.01 2.51
N TYR A 33 -0.05 13.74 2.69
CA TYR A 33 0.55 12.53 2.16
C TYR A 33 -0.33 11.37 2.64
N PRO A 34 -0.73 10.44 1.75
CA PRO A 34 -1.47 9.26 2.19
C PRO A 34 -0.68 8.59 3.33
N PRO A 35 -1.36 8.05 4.36
CA PRO A 35 -0.70 7.34 5.44
C PRO A 35 0.27 6.31 4.83
N PRO A 36 1.49 6.13 5.38
CA PRO A 36 2.42 5.13 4.87
C PRO A 36 1.69 3.80 4.86
N ARG A 37 1.42 3.30 3.65
CA ARG A 37 0.72 2.03 3.45
C ARG A 37 1.53 0.96 4.18
N PRO A 38 0.89 -0.01 4.87
CA PRO A 38 1.58 -1.06 5.61
C PRO A 38 2.68 -1.64 4.72
N GLN A 39 3.91 -1.54 5.22
CA GLN A 39 5.11 -1.97 4.52
C GLN A 39 4.95 -3.45 4.24
N SER A 40 4.62 -3.77 3.00
CA SER A 40 4.49 -5.15 2.61
C SER A 40 5.90 -5.66 2.36
N ASN A 41 6.46 -6.30 3.39
CA ASN A 41 7.81 -6.85 3.42
C ASN A 41 7.96 -8.12 2.55
N PHE A 42 7.26 -8.19 1.42
CA PHE A 42 7.44 -9.28 0.48
C PHE A 42 8.54 -8.96 -0.52
N ASN A 43 9.37 -9.95 -0.83
CA ASN A 43 10.40 -9.82 -1.85
C ASN A 43 9.75 -9.88 -3.24
N LEU A 44 10.18 -9.02 -4.17
CA LEU A 44 9.71 -9.05 -5.57
C LEU A 44 10.27 -10.25 -6.34
N VAL A 45 11.48 -10.64 -5.98
CA VAL A 45 12.24 -11.71 -6.61
C VAL A 45 12.74 -12.61 -5.49
N ILE A 46 12.44 -13.91 -5.57
CA ILE A 46 12.97 -14.91 -4.66
C ILE A 46 13.80 -15.92 -5.44
N SER A 47 14.89 -16.38 -4.83
CA SER A 47 15.68 -17.49 -5.35
C SER A 47 15.02 -18.83 -5.00
N SER A 48 15.31 -19.86 -5.78
CA SER A 48 15.03 -21.24 -5.43
C SER A 48 15.84 -21.64 -4.20
N HIS A 49 15.19 -22.26 -3.23
CA HIS A 49 15.79 -22.83 -2.02
C HIS A 49 15.17 -24.21 -1.78
N PRO A 50 15.90 -25.15 -1.15
CA PRO A 50 15.35 -26.46 -0.79
C PRO A 50 14.08 -26.30 0.06
N GLY A 51 13.01 -27.03 -0.29
CA GLY A 51 11.71 -26.96 0.40
C GLY A 51 10.67 -26.02 -0.22
N LEU A 52 11.00 -25.33 -1.32
CA LEU A 52 10.00 -24.56 -2.08
C LEU A 52 9.00 -25.48 -2.80
N MET A 53 7.73 -25.40 -2.42
CA MET A 53 6.65 -26.17 -3.07
C MET A 53 6.22 -25.51 -4.37
N ILE A 54 6.71 -26.03 -5.50
CA ILE A 54 6.40 -25.51 -6.83
C ILE A 54 5.17 -26.25 -7.38
N SER A 55 4.18 -25.48 -7.81
CA SER A 55 2.95 -25.97 -8.45
C SER A 55 2.93 -25.64 -9.94
N ARG A 56 2.21 -26.43 -10.72
CA ARG A 56 2.00 -26.20 -12.15
C ARG A 56 0.63 -25.57 -12.37
N HIS A 57 0.60 -24.39 -12.97
CA HIS A 57 -0.64 -23.71 -13.37
C HIS A 57 -1.23 -24.39 -14.62
N PRO A 58 -2.55 -24.37 -14.84
CA PRO A 58 -3.19 -24.93 -16.05
C PRO A 58 -2.63 -24.38 -17.37
N SER A 59 -2.10 -23.16 -17.36
CA SER A 59 -1.40 -22.57 -18.52
C SER A 59 -0.02 -23.18 -18.82
N GLY A 60 0.42 -24.18 -18.06
CA GLY A 60 1.71 -24.85 -18.19
C GLY A 60 2.89 -24.13 -17.50
N ARG A 61 2.66 -22.95 -16.92
CA ARG A 61 3.68 -22.20 -16.17
C ARG A 61 3.81 -22.74 -14.75
N TYR A 62 5.02 -22.70 -14.20
CA TYR A 62 5.28 -23.05 -12.82
C TYR A 62 5.17 -21.83 -11.92
N TYR A 63 4.60 -22.01 -10.74
CA TYR A 63 4.50 -20.97 -9.73
C TYR A 63 4.76 -21.53 -8.34
N TYR A 64 5.21 -20.66 -7.46
CA TYR A 64 5.24 -20.88 -6.02
C TYR A 64 4.15 -20.01 -5.38
N ARG A 65 3.50 -20.52 -4.33
CA ARG A 65 2.56 -19.75 -3.53
C ARG A 65 3.09 -19.69 -2.11
N ASP A 66 3.27 -18.48 -1.58
CA ASP A 66 3.71 -18.31 -0.20
C ASP A 66 2.58 -18.59 0.79
N THR A 67 2.92 -18.65 2.08
CA THR A 67 1.96 -18.87 3.18
C THR A 67 0.91 -17.77 3.30
N HIS A 68 1.22 -16.56 2.85
CA HIS A 68 0.30 -15.42 2.82
C HIS A 68 -0.60 -15.41 1.58
N GLY A 69 -0.41 -16.34 0.64
CA GLY A 69 -1.21 -16.50 -0.56
C GLY A 69 -0.75 -15.70 -1.79
N HIS A 70 0.39 -15.01 -1.73
CA HIS A 70 1.06 -14.40 -2.87
C HIS A 70 1.56 -15.47 -3.83
N ILE A 71 1.50 -15.17 -5.13
CA ILE A 71 1.97 -16.05 -6.20
C ILE A 71 3.25 -15.49 -6.78
N TYR A 72 4.21 -16.37 -6.97
CA TYR A 72 5.51 -16.12 -7.57
C TYR A 72 5.68 -16.99 -8.81
N TRP A 73 5.81 -16.37 -9.98
CA TRP A 73 5.98 -17.08 -11.24
C TRP A 73 7.43 -17.48 -11.45
N ARG A 74 7.66 -18.74 -11.82
CA ARG A 74 8.99 -19.20 -12.23
C ARG A 74 9.45 -18.40 -13.44
N GLY A 75 10.65 -17.84 -13.32
CA GLY A 75 11.35 -17.20 -14.42
C GLY A 75 12.68 -17.88 -14.70
N TYR A 76 13.63 -17.08 -15.19
CA TYR A 76 14.94 -17.55 -15.59
C TYR A 76 15.87 -17.74 -14.38
N GLY A 77 16.86 -18.64 -14.51
CA GLY A 77 17.94 -18.78 -13.52
C GLY A 77 17.47 -19.14 -12.12
N ASN A 78 16.46 -20.01 -12.00
CA ASN A 78 15.88 -20.43 -10.71
C ASN A 78 15.35 -19.28 -9.84
N ARG A 79 14.94 -18.18 -10.47
CA ARG A 79 14.26 -17.07 -9.81
C ARG A 79 12.75 -17.17 -9.96
N TYR A 80 12.04 -16.68 -8.96
CA TYR A 80 10.59 -16.54 -9.00
C TYR A 80 10.21 -15.09 -8.77
N TYR A 81 9.29 -14.61 -9.58
CA TYR A 81 8.90 -13.21 -9.65
C TYR A 81 7.48 -13.05 -9.15
N LEU A 82 7.25 -12.13 -8.22
CA LEU A 82 5.93 -11.86 -7.68
C LEU A 82 4.93 -11.55 -8.79
N ASP A 83 3.72 -12.08 -8.70
CA ASP A 83 2.64 -11.75 -9.62
C ASP A 83 2.33 -10.25 -9.56
N ARG A 84 2.17 -9.64 -10.73
CA ARG A 84 1.87 -8.22 -10.90
C ARG A 84 0.68 -7.75 -10.07
N ARG A 85 -0.32 -8.61 -9.83
CA ARG A 85 -1.51 -8.27 -9.03
C ARG A 85 -1.18 -7.91 -7.59
N TYR A 86 -0.06 -8.41 -7.05
CA TYR A 86 0.42 -8.09 -5.71
C TYR A 86 1.41 -6.93 -5.71
N MET A 87 1.75 -6.37 -6.87
CA MET A 87 2.70 -5.27 -6.95
C MET A 87 2.05 -3.95 -6.52
N ASN A 88 2.42 -3.46 -5.35
CA ASN A 88 2.04 -2.14 -4.85
C ASN A 88 3.20 -1.17 -5.09
N ARG A 89 2.98 -0.07 -5.80
CA ARG A 89 4.02 0.84 -6.36
C ARG A 89 4.99 1.48 -5.34
N SER A 90 4.88 1.17 -4.06
CA SER A 90 5.29 2.09 -3.00
C SER A 90 6.71 1.92 -2.49
N TYR A 91 7.31 0.72 -2.43
CA TYR A 91 8.62 0.57 -1.75
C TYR A 91 9.43 -0.63 -2.27
N TYR A 92 10.01 -0.51 -3.46
CA TYR A 92 10.91 -1.54 -3.98
C TYR A 92 12.31 -1.00 -4.19
N ASN A 93 13.32 -1.80 -3.84
CA ASN A 93 14.68 -1.56 -4.29
C ASN A 93 14.68 -1.46 -5.82
N HIS A 94 15.28 -0.39 -6.36
CA HIS A 94 15.29 -0.08 -7.78
C HIS A 94 15.81 -1.26 -8.62
N GLN A 95 16.80 -2.00 -8.13
CA GLN A 95 17.38 -3.16 -8.82
C GLN A 95 16.39 -4.31 -8.93
N GLN A 96 15.72 -4.67 -7.82
CA GLN A 96 14.72 -5.76 -7.81
C GLN A 96 13.50 -5.39 -8.67
N TYR A 97 13.07 -4.13 -8.61
CA TYR A 97 11.98 -3.63 -9.44
C TYR A 97 12.34 -3.71 -10.93
N ASN A 98 13.56 -3.34 -11.31
CA ASN A 98 14.01 -3.42 -12.70
C ASN A 98 14.10 -4.87 -13.19
N ASP A 99 14.61 -5.80 -12.38
CA ASP A 99 14.65 -7.22 -12.75
C ASP A 99 13.22 -7.79 -12.93
N TRP A 100 12.34 -7.51 -11.97
CA TRP A 100 10.92 -7.85 -12.05
C TRP A 100 10.24 -7.25 -13.31
N LYS A 101 10.50 -5.97 -13.59
CA LYS A 101 9.91 -5.25 -14.73
C LYS A 101 10.37 -5.84 -16.06
N ARG A 102 11.66 -6.20 -16.18
CA ARG A 102 12.20 -6.89 -17.37
C ARG A 102 11.49 -8.23 -17.60
N TYR A 103 11.32 -9.04 -16.56
CA TYR A 103 10.58 -10.30 -16.65
C TYR A 103 9.13 -10.10 -17.10
N ASN A 104 8.43 -9.16 -16.48
CA ASN A 104 7.01 -8.90 -16.76
C ASN A 104 6.79 -8.37 -18.17
N ASN A 105 7.65 -7.47 -18.67
CA ASN A 105 7.59 -6.97 -20.05
C ASN A 105 7.80 -8.09 -21.08
N ASN A 106 8.77 -8.98 -20.84
CA ASN A 106 9.07 -10.10 -21.73
C ASN A 106 7.91 -11.12 -21.78
N ASN A 107 7.21 -11.34 -20.68
CA ASN A 107 6.05 -12.23 -20.66
C ASN A 107 4.80 -11.62 -21.31
N ASN A 108 4.56 -10.32 -21.15
CA ASN A 108 3.45 -9.65 -21.83
C ASN A 108 3.61 -9.67 -23.36
N GLY A 109 4.85 -9.58 -23.88
CA GLY A 109 5.14 -9.71 -25.30
C GLY A 109 4.86 -11.11 -25.87
N ARG A 110 5.08 -12.17 -25.08
CA ARG A 110 4.75 -13.54 -25.50
C ARG A 110 3.25 -13.83 -25.49
N SER A 111 2.49 -13.22 -24.58
CA SER A 111 1.03 -13.39 -24.53
C SER A 111 0.32 -12.76 -25.74
N ARG A 112 0.94 -11.77 -26.40
CA ARG A 112 0.39 -11.11 -27.60
C ARG A 112 0.68 -11.81 -28.92
N ARG A 113 1.61 -12.77 -28.96
CA ARG A 113 1.98 -13.52 -30.18
C ARG A 113 1.18 -14.82 -30.39
N ARG A 114 0.14 -15.04 -29.58
CA ARG A 114 -0.72 -16.24 -29.66
C ARG A 114 -2.19 -15.90 -29.93
N TYR A 115 -2.44 -14.74 -30.52
CA TYR A 115 -3.71 -14.41 -31.16
C TYR A 115 -3.45 -14.22 -32.65
#